data_AF-A0A3B0U6M6-F1
#
_entry.id   AF-A0A3B0U6M6-F1
#
_cell.length_a   1.000
_cell.length_b   1.000
_cell.length_c   1.000
_cell.angle_alpha   90.00
_cell.angle_beta   90.00
_cell.angle_gamma   90.00
#
_symmetry.space_group_name_H-M   'P 1'
#
loop_
_entity.id
_entity.type
_entity.pdbx_description
1 polymer ?
#
loop_
_entity_poly.entity_id
_entity_poly.type
_entity_poly.pdbx_seq_one_letter_code
_entity_poly.pdbx_strand_id
1 'polypeptide(L)'
;KGMTVYRDGSRDGVLISKDEKKKETNAFTETAAPKRPKTLEAKIIRFNNNHEKWLAVVGMMNDKPYEIFTGKAEDAFHLPNYVSTGEVIKSLNKDKSKRYDFRYKDKDGFNVTIEGLSRSFTTEFWNYAKLISGMLRHGMPLKYAISLVSNLELSDDSLNTWKNGVVRALSKMLPDGTKPKNTTCTECGEDDLIYEEGCLNCKSCGYSKCG
;
A
#
# COMPACT_ATOMS: atom_id res chain seq x y z
N LYS A 1 0.01 41.34 -42.59
CA LYS A 1 -0.89 41.05 -41.44
C LYS A 1 -0.99 39.54 -41.30
N GLY A 2 -0.13 38.95 -40.46
CA GLY A 2 -0.11 37.50 -40.22
C GLY A 2 -1.21 37.13 -39.24
N MET A 3 -2.03 36.15 -39.63
CA MET A 3 -3.15 35.65 -38.84
C MET A 3 -2.63 34.61 -37.86
N THR A 4 -2.74 34.87 -36.56
CA THR A 4 -2.40 33.90 -35.52
C THR A 4 -3.52 32.88 -35.41
N VAL A 5 -3.26 31.65 -35.84
CA VAL A 5 -4.15 30.51 -35.62
C VAL A 5 -3.87 29.97 -34.23
N TYR A 6 -4.88 30.06 -33.35
CA TYR A 6 -4.82 29.53 -31.99
C TYR A 6 -5.14 28.04 -32.00
N ARG A 7 -4.22 27.21 -31.49
CA ARG A 7 -4.48 25.80 -31.17
C ARG A 7 -5.02 25.73 -29.74
N ASP A 8 -6.23 25.22 -29.59
CA ASP A 8 -6.84 24.97 -28.28
C ASP A 8 -6.13 23.80 -27.60
N GLY A 9 -5.62 24.02 -26.38
CA GLY A 9 -4.82 23.04 -25.63
C GLY A 9 -3.70 23.60 -24.74
N SER A 10 -3.55 24.92 -24.59
CA SER A 10 -2.58 25.53 -23.68
C SER A 10 -3.23 26.47 -22.67
N ARG A 11 -3.99 25.92 -21.73
CA ARG A 11 -4.40 26.60 -20.49
C ARG A 11 -4.59 25.59 -19.35
N ASP A 12 -3.50 25.13 -18.74
CA ASP A 12 -3.56 24.62 -17.37
C ASP A 12 -3.65 25.83 -16.43
N GLY A 13 -4.75 25.94 -15.69
CA GLY A 13 -4.93 26.94 -14.65
C GLY A 13 -6.05 27.95 -14.91
N VAL A 14 -7.29 27.48 -15.05
CA VAL A 14 -8.46 28.33 -14.80
C VAL A 14 -9.38 27.62 -13.81
N LEU A 15 -9.49 28.23 -12.63
CA LEU A 15 -10.43 27.90 -11.57
C LEU A 15 -11.84 27.79 -12.14
N ILE A 16 -12.47 26.62 -12.03
CA ILE A 16 -13.91 26.48 -12.23
C ILE A 16 -14.54 26.13 -10.88
N SER A 17 -15.36 27.07 -10.45
CA SER A 17 -16.19 27.09 -9.26
C SER A 17 -17.17 25.91 -9.21
N LYS A 18 -17.52 25.56 -7.97
CA LYS A 18 -18.51 24.57 -7.54
C LYS A 18 -19.75 24.46 -8.43
N ASP A 19 -20.04 23.23 -8.85
CA ASP A 19 -21.40 22.71 -8.97
C ASP A 19 -21.43 21.25 -8.50
N GLU A 20 -22.09 21.02 -7.36
CA GLU A 20 -22.41 19.70 -6.84
C GLU A 20 -23.52 19.07 -7.69
N LYS A 21 -23.14 18.19 -8.62
CA LYS A 21 -24.00 17.12 -9.11
C LYS A 21 -23.21 15.82 -9.05
N LYS A 22 -23.68 14.86 -8.26
CA LYS A 22 -23.22 13.46 -8.32
C LYS A 22 -23.48 12.94 -9.74
N LYS A 23 -22.50 13.11 -10.61
CA LYS A 23 -22.41 12.43 -11.89
C LYS A 23 -21.79 11.07 -11.61
N GLU A 24 -22.60 10.01 -11.65
CA GLU A 24 -22.07 8.71 -12.02
C GLU A 24 -21.57 8.82 -13.46
N THR A 25 -20.27 8.98 -13.61
CA THR A 25 -19.62 8.93 -14.91
C THR A 25 -18.82 7.64 -14.97
N ASN A 26 -19.18 6.75 -15.89
CA ASN A 26 -18.30 5.72 -16.46
C ASN A 26 -17.11 6.35 -17.23
N ALA A 27 -16.64 7.53 -16.81
CA ALA A 27 -15.51 8.22 -17.39
C ALA A 27 -14.24 7.73 -16.69
N PHE A 28 -13.27 7.32 -17.48
CA PHE A 28 -11.91 7.07 -17.00
C PHE A 28 -11.27 8.43 -16.64
N THR A 29 -11.31 8.79 -15.36
CA THR A 29 -10.79 10.07 -14.86
C THR A 29 -9.52 9.88 -14.04
N GLU A 30 -8.56 10.78 -14.20
CA GLU A 30 -7.39 10.86 -13.33
C GLU A 30 -7.80 11.26 -11.90
N THR A 31 -7.13 10.69 -10.89
CA THR A 31 -7.36 11.02 -9.49
C THR A 31 -6.22 11.87 -8.93
N ALA A 32 -6.55 12.80 -8.04
CA ALA A 32 -5.55 13.55 -7.27
C ALA A 32 -5.30 12.86 -5.92
N ALA A 33 -4.04 12.53 -5.63
CA ALA A 33 -3.66 12.00 -4.34
C ALA A 33 -3.83 13.07 -3.24
N PRO A 34 -4.47 12.76 -2.09
CA PRO A 34 -4.60 13.72 -1.01
C PRO A 34 -3.23 14.08 -0.44
N LYS A 35 -3.09 15.31 0.07
CA LYS A 35 -1.82 15.77 0.62
C LYS A 35 -1.43 14.93 1.84
N ARG A 36 -0.27 14.29 1.79
CA ARG A 36 0.26 13.52 2.91
C ARG A 36 0.45 14.41 4.15
N PRO A 37 -0.17 14.13 5.30
CA PRO A 37 0.11 14.80 6.56
C PRO A 37 1.54 14.51 7.03
N LYS A 38 2.01 15.26 8.03
CA LYS A 38 3.35 15.06 8.60
C LYS A 38 3.48 13.65 9.20
N THR A 39 2.46 13.23 9.93
CA THR A 39 2.38 11.93 10.60
C THR A 39 1.20 11.14 10.04
N LEU A 40 1.39 9.84 9.85
CA LEU A 40 0.32 8.88 9.55
C LEU A 40 0.34 7.81 10.61
N GLU A 41 -0.84 7.40 11.10
CA GLU A 41 -0.95 6.14 11.84
C GLU A 41 -0.54 4.98 10.94
N ALA A 42 0.02 3.93 11.54
CA ALA A 42 0.51 2.80 10.79
C ALA A 42 0.28 1.47 11.48
N LYS A 43 0.07 0.43 10.66
CA LYS A 43 0.00 -0.96 11.09
C LYS A 43 1.27 -1.70 10.63
N ILE A 44 1.75 -2.61 11.46
CA ILE A 44 2.92 -3.45 11.19
C ILE A 44 2.47 -4.86 10.90
N ILE A 45 2.82 -5.36 9.71
CA ILE A 45 2.62 -6.76 9.33
C ILE A 45 3.99 -7.41 9.19
N ARG A 46 4.22 -8.50 9.93
CA ARG A 46 5.45 -9.30 9.83
C ARG A 46 5.21 -10.47 8.88
N PHE A 47 6.20 -10.79 8.06
CA PHE A 47 6.17 -11.91 7.12
C PHE A 47 7.59 -12.44 6.88
N ASN A 48 7.71 -13.60 6.25
CA ASN A 48 9.01 -14.14 5.84
C ASN A 48 9.19 -13.89 4.34
N ASN A 49 10.38 -13.44 3.96
CA ASN A 49 10.83 -13.39 2.58
C ASN A 49 11.92 -14.46 2.43
N ASN A 50 11.60 -15.58 1.78
CA ASN A 50 12.38 -16.82 1.91
C ASN A 50 12.63 -17.17 3.40
N HIS A 51 13.88 -17.20 3.84
CA HIS A 51 14.27 -17.48 5.22
C HIS A 51 14.45 -16.22 6.07
N GLU A 52 14.39 -15.04 5.46
CA GLU A 52 14.59 -13.77 6.15
C GLU A 52 13.29 -13.26 6.77
N LYS A 53 13.38 -12.71 7.98
CA LYS A 53 12.24 -12.02 8.61
C LYS A 53 12.11 -10.64 8.03
N TRP A 54 10.91 -10.31 7.57
CA TRP A 54 10.57 -9.03 6.98
C TRP A 54 9.36 -8.41 7.69
N LEU A 55 9.19 -7.12 7.47
CA LEU A 55 7.98 -6.43 7.87
C LEU A 55 7.52 -5.44 6.82
N ALA A 56 6.22 -5.17 6.87
CA ALA A 56 5.54 -4.09 6.17
C ALA A 56 4.97 -3.11 7.20
N VAL A 57 5.35 -1.84 7.10
CA VAL A 57 4.71 -0.73 7.78
C VAL A 57 3.73 -0.09 6.81
N VAL A 58 2.44 -0.24 7.06
CA VAL A 58 1.37 0.29 6.23
C VAL A 58 0.85 1.57 6.89
N GLY A 59 1.14 2.72 6.29
CA GLY A 59 0.62 4.02 6.70
C GLY A 59 -0.84 4.16 6.27
N MET A 60 -1.69 4.58 7.19
CA MET A 60 -3.14 4.68 7.05
C MET A 60 -3.58 6.14 6.95
N MET A 61 -4.54 6.43 6.08
CA MET A 61 -5.22 7.71 5.98
C MET A 61 -6.71 7.48 5.88
N ASN A 62 -7.49 8.03 6.81
CA ASN A 62 -8.95 7.87 6.86
C ASN A 62 -9.35 6.38 6.77
N ASP A 63 -8.74 5.55 7.62
CA ASP A 63 -8.92 4.09 7.69
C ASP A 63 -8.59 3.30 6.42
N LYS A 64 -7.93 3.92 5.43
CA LYS A 64 -7.48 3.26 4.21
C LYS A 64 -5.95 3.20 4.12
N PRO A 65 -5.38 2.11 3.60
CA PRO A 65 -3.95 2.05 3.29
C PRO A 65 -3.59 3.18 2.33
N TYR A 66 -2.63 4.00 2.75
CA TYR A 66 -2.16 5.16 2.00
C TYR A 66 -0.75 4.89 1.45
N GLU A 67 0.14 4.30 2.24
CA GLU A 67 1.49 3.97 1.77
C GLU A 67 2.02 2.72 2.48
N ILE A 68 3.02 2.09 1.89
CA ILE A 68 3.65 0.90 2.43
C ILE A 68 5.16 1.02 2.38
N PHE A 69 5.81 0.63 3.46
CA PHE A 69 7.26 0.52 3.59
C PHE A 69 7.58 -0.93 3.96
N THR A 70 8.52 -1.57 3.27
CA THR A 70 8.82 -2.99 3.51
C THR A 70 10.31 -3.27 3.54
N GLY A 71 10.80 -3.94 4.59
CA GLY A 71 12.22 -4.29 4.67
C GLY A 71 12.49 -5.43 5.64
N LYS A 72 13.75 -5.85 5.66
CA LYS A 72 14.26 -6.86 6.59
C LYS A 72 14.05 -6.40 8.02
N ALA A 73 13.57 -7.28 8.89
CA ALA A 73 13.41 -6.98 10.30
C ALA A 73 14.78 -6.77 10.97
N GLU A 74 15.77 -7.58 10.64
CA GLU A 74 17.08 -7.58 11.31
C GLU A 74 17.90 -6.30 11.04
N ASP A 75 17.94 -5.79 9.80
CA ASP A 75 18.80 -4.62 9.50
C ASP A 75 18.13 -3.26 9.79
N ALA A 76 16.80 -3.25 9.86
CA ALA A 76 16.02 -2.02 9.76
C ALA A 76 15.21 -1.70 11.00
N PHE A 77 14.76 -2.77 11.64
CA PHE A 77 13.60 -2.76 12.50
C PHE A 77 13.78 -3.84 13.56
N HIS A 78 14.68 -3.59 14.50
CA HIS A 78 14.64 -4.28 15.79
C HIS A 78 13.40 -3.82 16.59
N LEU A 79 12.23 -4.02 15.98
CA LEU A 79 10.93 -3.75 16.55
C LEU A 79 10.56 -4.93 17.44
N PRO A 80 10.30 -4.71 18.73
CA PRO A 80 9.80 -5.75 19.60
C PRO A 80 8.54 -6.40 19.02
N ASN A 81 8.37 -7.70 19.21
CA ASN A 81 7.26 -8.47 18.62
C ASN A 81 5.87 -7.97 19.05
N TYR A 82 5.75 -7.33 20.23
CA TYR A 82 4.49 -6.78 20.72
C TYR A 82 4.01 -5.54 19.95
N VAL A 83 4.90 -4.89 19.19
CA VAL A 83 4.56 -3.67 18.45
C VAL A 83 3.82 -4.05 17.17
N SER A 84 2.51 -3.81 17.12
CA SER A 84 1.68 -4.03 15.93
C SER A 84 1.24 -2.73 15.25
N THR A 85 1.37 -1.59 15.93
CA THR A 85 0.97 -0.27 15.45
C THR A 85 2.01 0.79 15.80
N GLY A 86 1.91 1.94 15.15
CA GLY A 86 2.72 3.12 15.44
C GLY A 86 2.39 4.24 14.47
N GLU A 87 3.38 5.08 14.19
CA GLU A 87 3.23 6.25 13.34
C GLU A 87 4.40 6.38 12.36
N VAL A 88 4.12 6.72 11.10
CA VAL A 88 5.14 7.11 10.12
C VAL A 88 5.22 8.63 10.03
N ILE A 89 6.36 9.17 10.45
CA ILE A 89 6.64 10.61 10.48
C ILE A 89 7.50 10.96 9.27
N LYS A 90 7.06 11.93 8.47
CA LYS A 90 7.88 12.50 7.40
C LYS A 90 8.75 13.63 7.95
N SER A 91 10.04 13.46 7.74
CA SER A 91 11.12 14.36 8.15
C SER A 91 11.96 14.76 6.93
N LEU A 92 12.81 15.77 7.10
CA LEU A 92 13.80 16.16 6.10
C LEU A 92 15.20 15.94 6.69
N ASN A 93 16.10 15.39 5.89
CA ASN A 93 17.51 15.33 6.21
C ASN A 93 18.16 16.71 6.07
N LYS A 94 19.42 16.84 6.53
CA LYS A 94 20.20 18.09 6.42
C LYS A 94 20.37 18.55 4.97
N ASP A 95 20.45 17.60 4.04
CA ASP A 95 20.53 17.83 2.58
C ASP A 95 19.18 18.09 1.91
N LYS A 96 18.10 18.25 2.70
CA LYS A 96 16.70 18.41 2.25
C LYS A 96 16.09 17.17 1.57
N SER A 97 16.77 16.02 1.56
CA SER A 97 16.16 14.76 1.12
C SER A 97 15.07 14.31 2.12
N LYS A 98 14.06 13.58 1.62
CA LYS A 98 12.95 13.11 2.45
C LYS A 98 13.40 11.91 3.30
N ARG A 99 13.13 11.96 4.60
CA ARG A 99 13.31 10.87 5.55
C ARG A 99 11.96 10.45 6.12
N TYR A 100 11.76 9.16 6.34
CA TYR A 100 10.56 8.64 7.00
C TYR A 100 10.99 7.90 8.25
N ASP A 101 10.44 8.28 9.38
CA ASP A 101 10.76 7.72 10.69
C ASP A 101 9.55 6.93 11.20
N PHE A 102 9.78 5.84 11.91
CA PHE A 102 8.73 5.08 12.57
C PHE A 102 8.76 5.34 14.06
N ARG A 103 7.62 5.70 14.64
CA ARG A 103 7.48 5.91 16.08
C ARG A 103 6.46 4.96 16.66
N TYR A 104 6.79 4.35 17.80
CA TYR A 104 5.88 3.50 18.56
C TYR A 104 5.97 3.81 20.05
N LYS A 105 5.06 3.23 20.83
CA LYS A 105 5.07 3.28 22.29
C LYS A 105 5.71 2.01 22.84
N ASP A 106 6.70 2.15 23.72
CA ASP A 106 7.18 1.02 24.49
C ASP A 106 6.15 0.55 25.53
N LYS A 107 6.51 -0.47 26.30
CA LYS A 107 5.62 -1.05 27.33
C LYS A 107 5.27 -0.06 28.45
N ASP A 108 6.10 0.97 28.65
CA ASP A 108 5.94 1.99 29.68
C ASP A 108 5.28 3.27 29.14
N GLY A 109 4.92 3.28 27.85
CA GLY A 109 4.22 4.39 27.20
C GLY A 109 5.13 5.52 26.68
N PHE A 110 6.45 5.32 26.66
CA PHE A 110 7.39 6.29 26.09
C PHE A 110 7.52 6.13 24.59
N ASN A 111 7.81 7.25 23.91
CA ASN A 111 8.00 7.26 22.47
C ASN A 111 9.37 6.69 22.13
N VAL A 112 9.39 5.63 21.32
CA VAL A 112 10.61 5.12 20.69
C VAL A 112 10.53 5.42 19.20
N THR A 113 11.56 6.07 18.65
CA THR A 113 11.61 6.45 17.23
C THR A 113 12.77 5.75 16.54
N ILE A 114 12.45 5.04 15.46
CA ILE A 114 13.39 4.46 14.51
C ILE A 114 13.49 5.42 13.33
N GLU A 115 14.63 6.09 13.20
CA GLU A 115 14.84 7.04 12.10
C GLU A 115 15.22 6.34 10.80
N GLY A 116 14.63 6.81 9.69
CA GLY A 116 14.99 6.32 8.36
C GLY A 116 14.51 4.90 8.07
N LEU A 117 13.21 4.64 8.18
CA LEU A 117 12.51 3.46 7.63
C LEU A 117 13.04 3.07 6.24
N SER A 118 13.31 4.08 5.40
CA SER A 118 13.77 3.90 4.03
C SER A 118 15.20 3.38 3.85
N ARG A 119 16.01 3.31 4.91
CA ARG A 119 17.44 2.98 4.82
C ARG A 119 17.71 1.50 4.58
N SER A 120 16.76 0.64 4.93
CA SER A 120 16.98 -0.80 4.94
C SER A 120 16.34 -1.52 3.76
N PHE A 121 16.03 -0.74 2.73
CA PHE A 121 15.47 -1.24 1.49
C PHE A 121 16.57 -1.27 0.46
N THR A 122 16.77 -2.42 -0.18
CA THR A 122 17.51 -2.42 -1.45
C THR A 122 16.71 -1.59 -2.46
N THR A 123 17.40 -1.01 -3.43
CA THR A 123 16.80 -0.10 -4.43
C THR A 123 15.59 -0.72 -5.14
N GLU A 124 15.63 -2.02 -5.41
CA GLU A 124 14.59 -2.75 -6.15
C GLU A 124 13.29 -2.86 -5.34
N PHE A 125 13.33 -3.40 -4.12
CA PHE A 125 12.14 -3.46 -3.25
C PHE A 125 11.55 -2.07 -2.99
N TRP A 126 12.42 -1.06 -2.84
CA TRP A 126 11.99 0.30 -2.61
C TRP A 126 11.24 0.90 -3.79
N ASN A 127 11.65 0.61 -5.02
CA ASN A 127 10.98 1.07 -6.22
C ASN A 127 9.56 0.48 -6.31
N TYR A 128 9.39 -0.82 -6.05
CA TYR A 128 8.06 -1.43 -6.02
C TYR A 128 7.20 -0.89 -4.88
N ALA A 129 7.73 -0.73 -3.67
CA ALA A 129 7.00 -0.14 -2.55
C ALA A 129 6.51 1.29 -2.85
N LYS A 130 7.32 2.11 -3.55
CA LYS A 130 6.90 3.44 -4.04
C LYS A 130 5.77 3.37 -5.05
N LEU A 131 5.84 2.43 -6.02
CA LEU A 131 4.79 2.23 -7.02
C LEU A 131 3.47 1.82 -6.36
N ILE A 132 3.52 0.86 -5.44
CA ILE A 132 2.37 0.39 -4.66
C ILE A 132 1.80 1.53 -3.82
N SER A 133 2.64 2.29 -3.13
CA SER A 133 2.21 3.50 -2.43
C SER A 133 1.58 4.53 -3.38
N GLY A 134 2.06 4.66 -4.61
CA GLY A 134 1.39 5.46 -5.64
C GLY A 134 -0.05 5.00 -5.87
N MET A 135 -0.23 3.73 -6.20
CA MET A 135 -1.57 3.14 -6.45
C MET A 135 -2.53 3.36 -5.27
N LEU A 136 -2.06 3.13 -4.05
CA LEU A 136 -2.85 3.30 -2.82
C LEU A 136 -3.27 4.76 -2.60
N ARG A 137 -2.34 5.72 -2.72
CA ARG A 137 -2.64 7.15 -2.53
C ARG A 137 -3.60 7.72 -3.55
N HIS A 138 -3.59 7.17 -4.76
CA HIS A 138 -4.54 7.53 -5.81
C HIS A 138 -5.92 6.89 -5.64
N GLY A 139 -6.16 6.20 -4.51
CA GLY A 139 -7.46 5.68 -4.13
C GLY A 139 -7.86 4.42 -4.88
N MET A 140 -6.90 3.69 -5.47
CA MET A 140 -7.18 2.40 -6.11
C MET A 140 -7.88 1.47 -5.10
N PRO A 141 -9.04 0.87 -5.44
CA PRO A 141 -9.70 -0.05 -4.53
C PRO A 141 -8.77 -1.21 -4.18
N LEU A 142 -8.64 -1.49 -2.89
CA LEU A 142 -7.59 -2.35 -2.35
C LEU A 142 -7.57 -3.76 -2.96
N LYS A 143 -8.75 -4.34 -3.24
CA LYS A 143 -8.86 -5.65 -3.92
C LYS A 143 -8.19 -5.68 -5.30
N TYR A 144 -8.23 -4.56 -6.04
CA TYR A 144 -7.56 -4.45 -7.34
C TYR A 144 -6.06 -4.24 -7.17
N ALA A 145 -5.64 -3.41 -6.20
CA ALA A 145 -4.23 -3.24 -5.88
C ALA A 145 -3.57 -4.58 -5.51
N ILE A 146 -4.23 -5.38 -4.66
CA ILE A 146 -3.80 -6.73 -4.29
C ILE A 146 -3.66 -7.62 -5.54
N SER A 147 -4.68 -7.63 -6.41
CA SER A 147 -4.66 -8.43 -7.64
C SER A 147 -3.55 -8.00 -8.61
N LEU A 148 -3.22 -6.71 -8.69
CA LEU A 148 -2.12 -6.24 -9.53
C LEU A 148 -0.78 -6.67 -8.95
N VAL A 149 -0.59 -6.49 -7.63
CA VAL A 149 0.64 -6.91 -6.96
C VAL A 149 0.83 -8.42 -7.05
N SER A 150 -0.22 -9.23 -6.85
CA SER A 150 -0.11 -10.70 -6.93
C SER A 150 0.36 -11.19 -8.30
N ASN A 151 -0.02 -10.48 -9.35
CA ASN A 151 0.24 -10.85 -10.73
C ASN A 151 1.56 -10.28 -11.27
N LEU A 152 2.37 -9.58 -10.47
CA LEU A 152 3.71 -9.17 -10.88
C LEU A 152 4.58 -10.41 -11.09
N GLU A 153 5.20 -10.50 -12.26
CA GLU A 153 6.27 -11.47 -12.55
C GLU A 153 7.61 -10.78 -12.31
N LEU A 154 8.33 -11.23 -11.29
CA LEU A 154 9.59 -10.61 -10.86
C LEU A 154 10.76 -11.54 -11.14
N SER A 155 11.95 -10.96 -11.32
CA SER A 155 13.13 -11.62 -11.87
C SER A 155 13.74 -12.71 -10.99
N ASP A 156 13.49 -12.71 -9.68
CA ASP A 156 14.05 -13.69 -8.75
C ASP A 156 13.05 -14.13 -7.67
N ASP A 157 13.40 -15.21 -6.97
CA ASP A 157 12.57 -15.84 -5.94
C ASP A 157 12.38 -14.96 -4.70
N SER A 158 13.36 -14.13 -4.35
CA SER A 158 13.26 -13.19 -3.22
C SER A 158 12.24 -12.11 -3.51
N LEU A 159 12.23 -11.55 -4.71
CA LEU A 159 11.21 -10.59 -5.14
C LEU A 159 9.82 -11.25 -5.16
N ASN A 160 9.71 -12.49 -5.64
CA ASN A 160 8.43 -13.19 -5.69
C ASN A 160 7.88 -13.54 -4.30
N THR A 161 8.72 -13.96 -3.36
CA THR A 161 8.29 -14.24 -1.98
C THR A 161 8.00 -12.95 -1.20
N TRP A 162 8.75 -11.87 -1.45
CA TRP A 162 8.45 -10.53 -0.95
C TRP A 162 7.07 -10.04 -1.43
N LYS A 163 6.78 -10.19 -2.72
CA LYS A 163 5.48 -9.83 -3.33
C LYS A 163 4.33 -10.52 -2.62
N ASN A 164 4.48 -11.80 -2.27
CA ASN A 164 3.48 -12.55 -1.51
C ASN A 164 3.29 -11.96 -0.10
N GLY A 165 4.39 -11.59 0.56
CA GLY A 165 4.37 -10.87 1.83
C GLY A 165 3.63 -9.52 1.77
N VAL A 166 3.82 -8.76 0.68
CA VAL A 166 3.08 -7.51 0.44
C VAL A 166 1.60 -7.76 0.21
N VAL A 167 1.25 -8.77 -0.59
CA VAL A 167 -0.14 -9.21 -0.80
C VAL A 167 -0.78 -9.53 0.54
N ARG A 168 -0.13 -10.33 1.40
CA ARG A 168 -0.61 -10.66 2.75
C ARG A 168 -0.81 -9.41 3.60
N ALA A 169 0.13 -8.47 3.57
CA ALA A 169 0.04 -7.23 4.34
C ALA A 169 -1.15 -6.37 3.93
N LEU A 170 -1.41 -6.26 2.62
CA LEU A 170 -2.55 -5.52 2.09
C LEU A 170 -3.88 -6.25 2.31
N SER A 171 -3.93 -7.57 2.15
CA SER A 171 -5.14 -8.37 2.37
C SER A 171 -5.66 -8.27 3.80
N LYS A 172 -4.77 -8.16 4.79
CA LYS A 172 -5.14 -7.92 6.20
C LYS A 172 -5.83 -6.57 6.45
N MET A 173 -5.82 -5.67 5.48
CA MET A 173 -6.51 -4.37 5.56
C MET A 173 -7.89 -4.41 4.91
N LEU A 174 -8.28 -5.53 4.29
CA LEU A 174 -9.63 -5.71 3.77
C LEU A 174 -10.61 -6.07 4.91
N PRO A 175 -11.85 -5.56 4.87
CA PRO A 175 -12.92 -6.10 5.69
C PRO A 175 -13.20 -7.56 5.33
N ASP A 176 -13.51 -8.38 6.33
CA ASP A 176 -13.93 -9.76 6.12
C ASP A 176 -15.19 -9.82 5.25
N GLY A 177 -15.28 -10.84 4.41
CA GLY A 177 -16.35 -10.99 3.42
C GLY A 177 -16.11 -10.25 2.10
N THR A 178 -14.98 -9.53 1.96
CA THR A 178 -14.68 -8.85 0.70
C THR A 178 -14.46 -9.86 -0.42
N LYS A 179 -15.20 -9.71 -1.52
CA LYS A 179 -14.99 -10.53 -2.73
C LYS A 179 -13.71 -10.10 -3.48
N PRO A 180 -12.85 -11.06 -3.87
CA PRO A 180 -11.69 -10.80 -4.74
C PRO A 180 -12.12 -10.33 -6.14
N LYS A 181 -11.15 -9.92 -6.96
CA LYS A 181 -11.40 -9.60 -8.38
C LYS A 181 -11.88 -10.84 -9.14
N ASN A 182 -11.27 -12.00 -8.88
CA ASN A 182 -11.69 -13.28 -9.43
C ASN A 182 -12.30 -14.12 -8.30
N THR A 183 -13.61 -14.38 -8.38
CA THR A 183 -14.39 -15.11 -7.38
C THR A 183 -14.33 -16.63 -7.55
N THR A 184 -13.87 -17.11 -8.70
CA THR A 184 -13.89 -18.53 -9.05
C THR A 184 -12.80 -19.29 -8.30
N CYS A 185 -13.20 -20.30 -7.53
CA CYS A 185 -12.31 -21.18 -6.79
C CYS A 185 -11.51 -22.08 -7.74
N THR A 186 -10.20 -22.16 -7.55
CA THR A 186 -9.34 -23.05 -8.35
C THR A 186 -9.50 -24.53 -8.04
N GLU A 187 -10.05 -24.87 -6.87
CA GLU A 187 -10.24 -26.27 -6.44
C GLU A 187 -11.60 -26.84 -6.88
N CYS A 188 -12.68 -26.07 -6.73
CA CYS A 188 -14.04 -26.56 -7.01
C CYS A 188 -14.75 -25.86 -8.17
N GLY A 189 -14.20 -24.76 -8.69
CA GLY A 189 -14.81 -24.01 -9.79
C GLY A 189 -15.97 -23.08 -9.39
N GLU A 190 -16.38 -23.07 -8.11
CA GLU A 190 -17.49 -22.22 -7.63
C GLU A 190 -17.07 -20.76 -7.40
N ASP A 191 -18.00 -19.82 -7.61
CA ASP A 191 -17.80 -18.37 -7.47
C ASP A 191 -17.95 -17.84 -6.03
N ASP A 192 -17.32 -18.53 -5.08
CA ASP A 192 -17.57 -18.38 -3.64
C ASP A 192 -16.30 -18.04 -2.85
N LEU A 193 -15.29 -17.47 -3.50
CA LEU A 193 -14.10 -16.95 -2.84
C LEU A 193 -14.35 -15.61 -2.14
N ILE A 194 -13.90 -15.49 -0.90
CA ILE A 194 -13.92 -14.24 -0.12
C ILE A 194 -12.64 -14.08 0.70
N TYR A 195 -12.31 -12.84 1.07
CA TYR A 195 -11.24 -12.56 2.03
C TYR A 195 -11.77 -12.64 3.46
N GLU A 196 -11.09 -13.39 4.33
CA GLU A 196 -11.30 -13.41 5.78
C GLU A 196 -9.95 -13.53 6.50
N GLU A 197 -9.74 -12.71 7.54
CA GLU A 197 -8.50 -12.66 8.32
C GLU A 197 -7.22 -12.45 7.45
N GLY A 198 -7.40 -11.88 6.26
CA GLY A 198 -6.34 -11.67 5.27
C GLY A 198 -6.00 -12.89 4.40
N CYS A 199 -6.74 -13.99 4.51
CA CYS A 199 -6.63 -15.16 3.64
C CYS A 199 -7.83 -15.25 2.69
N LEU A 200 -7.62 -15.90 1.53
CA LEU A 200 -8.66 -16.11 0.52
C LEU A 200 -9.33 -17.47 0.77
N ASN A 201 -10.59 -17.48 1.16
CA ASN A 201 -11.35 -18.67 1.54
C ASN A 201 -12.50 -18.93 0.56
N CYS A 202 -12.70 -20.19 0.16
CA CYS A 202 -13.87 -20.62 -0.59
C CYS A 202 -14.96 -21.12 0.36
N LYS A 203 -16.16 -20.55 0.26
CA LYS A 203 -17.30 -20.97 1.09
C LYS A 203 -17.97 -22.27 0.66
N SER A 204 -17.74 -22.72 -0.57
CA SER A 204 -18.32 -23.98 -1.07
C SER A 204 -17.50 -25.22 -0.71
N CYS A 205 -16.16 -25.16 -0.83
CA CYS A 205 -15.30 -26.33 -0.63
C CYS A 205 -14.30 -26.23 0.54
N GLY A 206 -14.22 -25.09 1.22
CA GLY A 206 -13.29 -24.88 2.34
C GLY A 206 -11.83 -24.64 1.93
N TYR A 207 -11.54 -24.49 0.62
CA TYR A 207 -10.22 -24.07 0.16
C TYR A 207 -9.78 -22.77 0.84
N SER A 208 -8.53 -22.69 1.28
CA SER A 208 -7.94 -21.48 1.85
C SER A 208 -6.56 -21.23 1.26
N LYS A 209 -6.31 -19.99 0.85
CA LYS A 209 -4.99 -19.51 0.43
C LYS A 209 -4.65 -18.24 1.19
N CYS A 210 -3.76 -18.39 2.15
CA CYS A 210 -3.04 -17.26 2.70
C CYS A 210 -1.87 -16.96 1.75
N GLY A 211 -1.84 -15.76 1.15
CA GLY A 211 -0.64 -15.29 0.43
C GLY A 211 0.55 -15.26 1.37
#